data_AF-A0A8D9UFK2-F1
#
_entry.id   AF-A0A8D9UFK2-F1
#
_cell.length_a   1.000
_cell.length_b   1.000
_cell.length_c   1.000
_cell.angle_alpha   90.00
_cell.angle_beta   90.00
_cell.angle_gamma   90.00
#
_symmetry.space_group_name_H-M   'P 1'
#
loop_
_entity.id
_entity.type
_entity.pdbx_description
1 polymer ?
#
loop_
_entity_poly.entity_id
_entity_poly.type
_entity_poly.pdbx_seq_one_letter_code
_entity_poly.pdbx_strand_id
1 'polypeptide(L)'
;MLNSKKISIYKKAISSFGKAAQIIVAIEECSELQKELTKALRGKVNLLGIAEEIADVEIMLEQLKLIFDNRQEVEKFKNAKIVRLNKTLRSMNKSQE
;
A
#
# COMPACT_ATOMS: atom_id res chain seq x y z
N MET A 1 -2.41 17.14 -12.77
CA MET A 1 -3.85 17.07 -13.10
C MET A 1 -4.48 15.69 -12.90
N LEU A 2 -3.77 14.56 -13.07
CA LEU A 2 -4.32 13.20 -12.83
C LEU A 2 -4.72 12.90 -11.37
N ASN A 3 -4.13 13.60 -10.39
CA ASN A 3 -4.36 13.33 -8.97
C ASN A 3 -5.73 13.84 -8.45
N SER A 4 -6.30 14.89 -9.05
CA SER A 4 -7.53 15.51 -8.54
C SER A 4 -8.78 14.66 -8.81
N LYS A 5 -8.86 13.98 -9.96
CA LYS A 5 -9.99 13.09 -10.30
C LYS A 5 -10.03 11.83 -9.44
N LYS A 6 -8.87 11.22 -9.13
CA LYS A 6 -8.81 10.07 -8.22
C LYS A 6 -9.23 10.47 -6.80
N ILE A 7 -8.70 11.59 -6.30
CA ILE A 7 -9.03 12.10 -4.96
C ILE A 7 -10.52 12.41 -4.83
N SER A 8 -11.19 12.95 -5.85
CA SER A 8 -12.63 13.21 -5.78
C SER A 8 -13.46 11.92 -5.70
N ILE A 9 -13.05 10.86 -6.40
CA ILE A 9 -13.68 9.54 -6.32
C ILE A 9 -13.50 8.96 -4.91
N TYR A 10 -12.29 9.01 -4.35
CA TYR A 10 -12.03 8.51 -2.98
C TYR A 10 -12.83 9.28 -1.94
N LYS A 11 -12.88 10.62 -2.04
CA LYS A 11 -13.73 11.44 -1.16
C LYS A 11 -15.20 11.05 -1.27
N LYS A 12 -15.69 10.79 -2.49
CA LYS A 12 -17.06 10.33 -2.72
C LYS A 12 -17.31 8.97 -2.05
N ALA A 13 -16.43 8.00 -2.26
CA ALA A 13 -16.52 6.68 -1.63
C ALA A 13 -16.58 6.78 -0.09
N ILE A 14 -15.65 7.55 0.51
CA ILE A 14 -15.63 7.79 1.96
C ILE A 14 -16.93 8.45 2.43
N SER A 15 -17.46 9.42 1.68
CA SER A 15 -18.71 10.11 2.04
C SER A 15 -19.95 9.23 1.91
N SER A 16 -19.98 8.32 0.93
CA SER A 16 -21.13 7.46 0.65
C SER A 16 -21.18 6.23 1.55
N PHE A 17 -20.03 5.62 1.84
CA PHE A 17 -19.95 4.35 2.58
C PHE A 17 -19.47 4.52 4.03
N GLY A 18 -18.88 5.67 4.37
CA GLY A 18 -18.38 5.97 5.70
C GLY A 18 -16.95 5.48 5.95
N LYS A 19 -16.26 6.17 6.87
CA LYS A 19 -14.85 5.91 7.21
C LYS A 19 -14.61 4.49 7.71
N ALA A 20 -15.46 4.00 8.62
CA ALA A 20 -15.31 2.68 9.22
C ALA A 20 -15.40 1.56 8.16
N ALA A 21 -16.38 1.65 7.25
CA ALA A 21 -16.51 0.69 6.15
C ALA A 21 -15.27 0.70 5.25
N GLN A 22 -14.75 1.87 4.89
CA GLN A 22 -13.53 1.96 4.06
C GLN A 22 -12.28 1.43 4.78
N ILE A 23 -12.20 1.56 6.11
CA ILE A 23 -11.11 0.91 6.89
C ILE A 23 -11.25 -0.61 6.84
N ILE A 24 -12.46 -1.16 6.92
CA ILE A 24 -12.71 -2.60 6.80
C ILE A 24 -12.29 -3.09 5.41
N VAL A 25 -12.69 -2.41 4.34
CA VAL A 25 -12.26 -2.74 2.97
C VAL A 25 -10.74 -2.73 2.87
N ALA A 26 -10.07 -1.74 3.45
CA ALA A 26 -8.60 -1.71 3.43
C ALA A 26 -7.95 -2.93 4.12
N ILE A 27 -8.59 -3.48 5.17
CA ILE A 27 -8.14 -4.70 5.84
C ILE A 27 -8.38 -5.93 4.95
N GLU A 28 -9.52 -5.98 4.26
CA GLU A 28 -9.87 -7.03 3.30
C GLU A 28 -8.84 -7.09 2.18
N GLU A 29 -8.57 -5.97 1.47
CA GLU A 29 -7.58 -5.94 0.37
C GLU A 29 -6.16 -6.32 0.84
N CYS A 30 -5.76 -5.91 2.04
CA CYS A 30 -4.48 -6.35 2.61
C CYS A 30 -4.43 -7.86 2.83
N SER A 31 -5.55 -8.46 3.22
CA SER A 31 -5.66 -9.90 3.46
C SER A 31 -5.67 -10.69 2.15
N GLU A 32 -6.26 -10.13 1.10
CA GLU A 32 -6.28 -10.71 -0.24
C GLU A 32 -4.88 -10.70 -0.88
N LEU A 33 -4.16 -9.57 -0.78
CA LEU A 33 -2.76 -9.51 -1.16
C LEU A 33 -1.90 -10.50 -0.36
N GLN A 34 -2.10 -10.61 0.95
CA GLN A 34 -1.40 -11.58 1.78
C GLN A 34 -1.64 -13.03 1.30
N LYS A 35 -2.87 -13.35 0.92
CA LYS A 35 -3.27 -14.66 0.37
C LYS A 35 -2.52 -14.97 -0.93
N GLU A 36 -2.47 -14.04 -1.88
CA GLU A 36 -1.75 -14.24 -3.14
C GLU A 36 -0.22 -14.35 -2.95
N LEU A 37 0.37 -13.53 -2.09
CA LEU A 37 1.79 -13.63 -1.74
C LEU A 37 2.13 -14.97 -1.07
N THR A 38 1.25 -15.49 -0.22
CA THR A 38 1.44 -16.81 0.42
C THR A 38 1.40 -17.94 -0.61
N LYS A 39 0.54 -17.85 -1.63
CA LYS A 39 0.52 -18.81 -2.74
C LYS A 39 1.80 -18.72 -3.57
N ALA A 40 2.28 -17.50 -3.86
CA ALA A 40 3.51 -17.27 -4.60
C ALA A 40 4.73 -17.93 -3.91
N LEU A 41 4.85 -17.78 -2.59
CA LEU A 41 5.92 -18.41 -1.80
C LEU A 41 5.90 -19.95 -1.83
N ARG A 42 4.73 -20.56 -2.11
CA ARG A 42 4.57 -22.02 -2.25
C ARG A 42 4.71 -22.50 -3.70
N GLY A 43 5.26 -21.66 -4.59
CA GLY A 43 5.46 -21.97 -6.01
C GLY A 43 4.19 -21.88 -6.86
N LYS A 44 3.08 -21.34 -6.33
CA LYS A 44 1.81 -21.16 -7.06
C LYS A 44 1.61 -19.68 -7.42
N VAL A 45 2.52 -19.14 -8.21
CA VAL A 45 2.52 -17.70 -8.56
C VAL A 45 1.41 -17.40 -9.56
N ASN A 46 0.51 -16.47 -9.20
CA ASN A 46 -0.45 -15.85 -10.11
C ASN A 46 -0.12 -14.36 -10.24
N LEU A 47 0.64 -13.97 -11.27
CA LEU A 47 1.10 -12.60 -11.44
C LEU A 47 -0.03 -11.59 -11.66
N LEU A 48 -1.09 -11.99 -12.36
CA LEU A 48 -2.24 -11.12 -12.60
C LEU A 48 -3.02 -10.87 -11.30
N GLY A 49 -3.26 -11.94 -10.52
CA GLY A 49 -3.89 -11.81 -9.21
C GLY A 49 -3.06 -10.92 -8.28
N ILE A 50 -1.75 -11.16 -8.17
CA ILE A 50 -0.89 -10.29 -7.35
C ILE A 50 -0.95 -8.82 -7.79
N ALA A 51 -0.96 -8.56 -9.10
CA ALA A 51 -1.03 -7.20 -9.62
C ALA A 51 -2.36 -6.51 -9.30
N GLU A 52 -3.48 -7.24 -9.38
CA GLU A 52 -4.81 -6.78 -8.98
C GLU A 52 -4.83 -6.40 -7.49
N GLU A 53 -4.43 -7.32 -6.62
CA GLU A 53 -4.44 -7.10 -5.17
C GLU A 53 -3.49 -5.98 -4.73
N ILE A 54 -2.36 -5.78 -5.43
CA ILE A 54 -1.48 -4.63 -5.21
C ILE A 54 -2.21 -3.33 -5.56
N ALA A 55 -2.91 -3.28 -6.69
CA ALA A 55 -3.63 -2.08 -7.12
C ALA A 55 -4.75 -1.73 -6.13
N ASP A 56 -5.47 -2.72 -5.62
CA ASP A 56 -6.53 -2.54 -4.63
C ASP A 56 -5.97 -2.01 -3.30
N VAL A 57 -4.85 -2.58 -2.82
CA VAL A 57 -4.14 -2.04 -1.65
C VAL A 57 -3.63 -0.62 -1.89
N GLU A 58 -3.08 -0.29 -3.06
CA GLU A 58 -2.63 1.07 -3.38
C GLU A 58 -3.78 2.08 -3.33
N ILE A 59 -4.94 1.72 -3.88
CA ILE A 59 -6.16 2.54 -3.83
C ILE A 59 -6.58 2.75 -2.37
N MET A 60 -6.63 1.68 -1.57
CA MET A 60 -7.04 1.77 -0.18
C MET A 60 -6.06 2.55 0.69
N LEU A 61 -4.75 2.46 0.44
CA LEU A 61 -3.76 3.31 1.10
C LEU A 61 -3.97 4.80 0.80
N GLU A 62 -4.38 5.16 -0.42
CA GLU A 62 -4.72 6.54 -0.74
C GLU A 62 -5.99 7.02 -0.01
N GLN A 63 -6.99 6.15 0.14
CA GLN A 63 -8.18 6.46 0.95
C GLN A 63 -7.85 6.61 2.44
N LEU A 64 -7.03 5.73 3.01
CA LEU A 64 -6.60 5.81 4.41
C LEU A 64 -5.86 7.12 4.70
N LYS A 65 -5.00 7.60 3.78
CA LYS A 65 -4.34 8.91 3.90
C LYS A 65 -5.33 10.07 3.98
N LEU A 66 -6.48 9.97 3.30
CA LEU A 66 -7.55 10.97 3.37
C LEU A 66 -8.39 10.83 4.65
N ILE A 67 -8.67 9.60 5.09
CA ILE A 67 -9.46 9.32 6.31
C ILE A 67 -8.77 9.87 7.56
N PHE A 68 -7.44 9.70 7.65
CA PHE A 68 -6.61 10.10 8.79
C PHE A 68 -5.85 11.41 8.61
N ASP A 69 -5.99 12.07 7.45
CA ASP A 69 -5.30 13.32 7.10
C ASP A 69 -3.78 13.31 7.38
N ASN A 70 -3.12 12.19 7.06
CA ASN A 70 -1.73 11.93 7.47
C ASN A 70 -0.76 11.75 6.29
N ARG A 71 -1.12 12.23 5.09
CA ARG A 71 -0.33 12.06 3.87
C ARG A 71 1.13 12.52 4.03
N GLN A 72 1.34 13.68 4.67
CA GLN A 72 2.69 14.23 4.87
C GLN A 72 3.55 13.32 5.76
N GLU A 73 2.98 12.83 6.87
CA GLU A 73 3.67 11.90 7.78
C GLU A 73 3.97 10.56 7.10
N VAL A 74 3.03 10.02 6.30
CA VAL A 74 3.26 8.78 5.54
C VAL A 74 4.46 8.93 4.60
N GLU A 75 4.55 10.03 3.83
CA GLU A 75 5.68 10.24 2.92
C GLU A 75 7.00 10.45 3.68
N LYS A 76 6.98 11.17 4.81
CA LYS A 76 8.15 11.31 5.70
C LYS A 76 8.64 9.95 6.20
N PHE A 77 7.74 9.08 6.68
CA PHE A 77 8.10 7.74 7.13
C PHE A 77 8.59 6.85 5.99
N LYS A 78 7.99 6.93 4.80
CA LYS A 78 8.47 6.19 3.61
C LYS A 78 9.91 6.57 3.26
N ASN A 79 10.20 7.87 3.17
CA ASN A 79 11.54 8.36 2.85
C ASN A 79 12.58 7.89 3.88
N ALA A 80 12.28 8.02 5.18
CA ALA A 80 13.16 7.55 6.24
C ALA A 80 13.42 6.04 6.17
N LYS A 81 12.39 5.24 5.89
CA LYS A 81 12.51 3.77 5.73
C LYS A 81 13.36 3.38 4.52
N ILE A 82 13.21 4.08 3.39
CA ILE A 82 14.02 3.85 2.18
C ILE A 82 15.50 4.18 2.43
N VAL A 83 15.78 5.32 3.07
CA VAL A 83 17.16 5.69 3.47
C VAL A 83 17.77 4.61 4.37
N ARG A 84 17.02 4.10 5.35
CA ARG A 84 17.45 3.01 6.22
C ARG A 84 17.74 1.73 5.44
N LEU A 85 16.86 1.34 4.51
CA LEU A 85 17.05 0.17 3.67
C LEU A 85 18.33 0.27 2.84
N ASN A 86 18.59 1.41 2.20
CA ASN A 86 19.81 1.65 1.44
C ASN A 86 21.07 1.55 2.33
N LYS A 87 21.01 2.05 3.58
CA LYS A 87 22.10 1.89 4.55
C LYS A 87 22.36 0.42 4.88
N THR A 88 21.32 -0.37 5.12
CA THR A 88 21.42 -1.81 5.39
C THR A 88 22.07 -2.58 4.24
N LEU A 89 21.68 -2.28 3.00
CA LEU A 89 22.29 -2.90 1.81
C LEU A 89 23.77 -2.56 1.68
N ARG A 90 24.16 -1.30 1.92
CA ARG A 90 25.57 -0.88 1.89
C ARG A 90 26.43 -1.56 2.96
N SER A 91 25.89 -1.83 4.15
CA SER A 91 26.63 -2.55 5.19
C SER A 91 26.79 -4.04 4.88
N MET A 92 25.82 -4.65 4.20
CA MET A 92 25.91 -6.06 3.77
C MET A 92 27.03 -6.24 2.74
N ASN A 93 27.11 -5.34 1.75
CA ASN A 93 28.14 -5.42 0.70
C ASN A 93 29.56 -5.28 1.25
N LYS A 94 29.78 -4.40 2.24
CA LYS A 94 31.09 -4.24 2.92
C LYS A 94 31.51 -5.45 3.78
N SER A 95 30.58 -6.34 4.12
CA SER A 95 30.86 -7.52 4.93
C SER A 95 31.17 -8.75 4.06
N GLN A 96 31.07 -8.62 2.74
CA GLN A 96 31.35 -9.66 1.74
C GLN A 96 32.63 -9.39 0.94
N GLU A 97 33.28 -8.24 1.18
CA GLU A 97 34.63 -7.86 0.72
C GLU A 97 35.65 -8.11 1.84
#